data_AF-A0A662RI30-F1
#
_entry.id   AF-A0A662RI30-F1
#
_cell.length_a   1.000
_cell.length_b   1.000
_cell.length_c   1.000
_cell.angle_alpha   90.00
_cell.angle_beta   90.00
_cell.angle_gamma   90.00
#
_symmetry.space_group_name_H-M   'P 1'
#
loop_
_entity.id
_entity.type
_entity.pdbx_description
1 polymer ?
#
loop_
_entity_poly.entity_id
_entity_poly.type
_entity_poly.pdbx_seq_one_letter_code
_entity_poly.pdbx_strand_id
1 'polypeptide(L)'
;IIHRAMYYVEAGEPMWEGGPIAPHAGYITKGDHNKVIDQYGLCTVPIREEWVIGVARYRIPYAGYVRLAFSKVIEILTGKS
;
A
#
# COMPACT_ATOMS: atom_id res chain seq x y z
N ILE A 1 5.58 -3.28 -0.53
CA ILE A 1 5.35 -2.09 0.32
C ILE A 1 3.83 -2.02 0.50
N ILE A 2 3.33 -1.97 1.73
CA ILE A 2 1.90 -1.82 1.99
C ILE A 2 1.65 -0.33 2.27
N HIS A 3 0.56 0.18 1.71
CA HIS A 3 0.04 1.51 1.97
C HIS A 3 -1.23 1.36 2.77
N ARG A 4 -1.32 2.06 3.89
CA ARG A 4 -2.49 2.02 4.77
C ARG A 4 -3.45 3.15 4.40
N ALA A 5 -4.74 2.85 4.35
CA ALA A 5 -5.77 3.88 4.37
C ALA A 5 -5.76 4.53 5.75
N MET A 6 -5.56 5.85 5.79
CA MET A 6 -5.50 6.63 7.03
C MET A 6 -6.88 7.14 7.42
N TYR A 7 -7.58 7.76 6.47
CA TYR A 7 -8.94 8.27 6.60
C TYR A 7 -9.56 8.46 5.22
N TYR A 8 -10.88 8.67 5.20
CA TYR A 8 -11.65 8.97 4.00
C TYR A 8 -11.99 10.47 3.98
N VAL A 9 -12.03 11.05 2.79
CA VAL A 9 -12.47 12.43 2.56
C VAL A 9 -13.53 12.44 1.46
N GLU A 10 -14.50 13.32 1.59
CA GLU A 10 -15.51 13.57 0.57
C GLU A 10 -14.99 14.54 -0.51
N ALA A 11 -15.65 14.53 -1.67
CA ALA A 11 -15.38 15.53 -2.70
C ALA A 11 -15.65 16.95 -2.16
N GLY A 12 -14.71 17.87 -2.35
CA GLY A 12 -14.84 19.23 -1.84
C GLY A 12 -14.28 19.43 -0.42
N GLU A 13 -13.94 18.37 0.31
CA GLU A 13 -13.27 18.48 1.61
C GLU A 13 -11.75 18.67 1.43
N PRO A 14 -11.06 19.31 2.38
CA PRO A 14 -9.61 19.39 2.34
C PRO A 14 -9.00 17.99 2.58
N MET A 15 -8.02 17.59 1.75
CA MET A 15 -7.37 16.27 1.88
C MET A 15 -6.60 16.09 3.20
N TRP A 16 -6.21 17.19 3.85
CA TRP A 16 -5.69 17.27 5.21
C TRP A 16 -5.92 18.71 5.70
N GLU A 17 -5.73 19.00 6.99
CA GLU A 17 -5.92 20.36 7.52
C GLU A 17 -5.02 21.38 6.78
N GLY A 18 -5.64 22.38 6.14
CA GLY A 18 -4.96 23.38 5.31
C GLY A 18 -4.44 22.87 3.97
N GLY A 19 -4.78 21.63 3.58
CA GLY A 19 -4.41 21.02 2.31
C GLY A 19 -5.29 21.40 1.13
N PRO A 20 -4.98 20.88 -0.07
CA PRO A 20 -5.81 21.09 -1.26
C PRO A 20 -7.17 20.39 -1.11
N ILE A 21 -8.15 20.91 -1.84
CA ILE A 21 -9.48 20.32 -1.90
C ILE A 21 -9.44 19.00 -2.68
N ALA A 22 -10.09 18.00 -2.13
CA ALA A 22 -10.28 16.70 -2.74
C ALA A 22 -11.14 16.84 -4.02
N PRO A 23 -10.61 16.49 -5.20
CA PRO A 23 -11.37 16.58 -6.46
C PRO A 23 -12.48 15.52 -6.55
N HIS A 24 -12.46 14.53 -5.67
CA HIS A 24 -13.46 13.48 -5.53
C HIS A 24 -13.29 12.78 -4.18
N ALA A 25 -14.29 12.00 -3.78
CA ALA A 25 -14.22 11.22 -2.55
C ALA A 25 -13.20 10.08 -2.67
N GLY A 26 -12.60 9.70 -1.54
CA GLY A 26 -11.64 8.59 -1.49
C GLY A 26 -10.77 8.57 -0.24
N TYR A 27 -9.83 7.62 -0.22
CA TYR A 27 -8.92 7.40 0.89
C TYR A 27 -7.64 8.23 0.76
N ILE A 28 -7.24 8.85 1.85
CA ILE A 28 -5.87 9.34 2.06
C ILE A 28 -5.03 8.16 2.52
N THR A 29 -3.91 7.91 1.84
CA THR A 29 -3.07 6.73 2.09
C THR A 29 -1.69 7.13 2.60
N LYS A 30 -1.04 6.20 3.30
CA LYS A 30 0.33 6.37 3.76
C LYS A 30 1.10 5.06 3.68
N GLY A 31 2.21 5.07 2.96
CA GLY A 31 3.17 3.96 2.97
C GLY A 31 3.75 3.68 4.36
N ASP A 32 3.95 2.41 4.69
CA ASP A 32 4.48 1.97 6.00
C ASP A 32 5.85 2.58 6.35
N HIS A 33 6.64 2.97 5.35
CA HIS A 33 7.97 3.57 5.49
C HIS A 33 8.00 5.08 5.16
N ASN A 34 6.83 5.71 4.96
CA ASN A 34 6.75 7.12 4.60
C ASN A 34 6.51 7.98 5.86
N LYS A 35 7.16 9.15 5.93
CA LYS A 35 6.93 10.13 7.01
C LYS A 35 5.60 10.87 6.84
N VAL A 36 5.21 11.13 5.60
CA VAL A 36 4.01 11.87 5.21
C VAL A 36 3.01 10.97 4.46
N ILE A 37 1.78 11.44 4.30
CA ILE A 37 0.78 10.78 3.44
C ILE A 37 1.23 10.80 1.97
N ASP A 38 0.74 9.84 1.20
CA ASP A 38 1.13 9.65 -0.20
C ASP A 38 0.67 10.82 -1.08
N GLN A 39 -0.39 11.53 -0.66
CA GLN A 39 -0.97 12.68 -1.34
C GLN A 39 -0.03 13.92 -1.46
N TYR A 40 1.10 13.92 -0.74
CA TYR A 40 2.10 15.00 -0.84
C TYR A 40 3.02 14.89 -2.06
N GLY A 41 3.08 13.75 -2.75
CA GLY A 41 4.01 13.62 -3.88
C GLY A 41 4.08 12.28 -4.59
N LEU A 42 3.42 11.23 -4.09
CA LEU A 42 3.32 9.95 -4.80
C LEU A 42 2.08 9.90 -5.68
N CYS A 43 0.96 10.35 -5.14
CA CYS A 43 -0.29 10.63 -5.85
C CYS A 43 -0.75 12.02 -5.40
N THR A 44 -1.54 12.74 -6.19
CA THR A 44 -1.99 14.10 -5.82
C THR A 44 -3.47 14.17 -5.47
N VAL A 45 -4.16 13.03 -5.48
CA VAL A 45 -5.61 12.91 -5.26
C VAL A 45 -5.91 11.78 -4.27
N PRO A 46 -7.09 11.79 -3.62
CA PRO A 46 -7.54 10.66 -2.82
C PRO A 46 -7.60 9.38 -3.67
N ILE A 47 -7.43 8.22 -3.04
CA ILE A 47 -7.58 6.93 -3.71
C ILE A 47 -9.05 6.56 -3.75
N ARG A 48 -9.62 6.46 -4.96
CA ARG A 48 -11.02 6.07 -5.12
C ARG A 48 -11.24 4.64 -4.61
N GLU A 49 -12.42 4.40 -4.06
CA GLU A 49 -12.77 3.07 -3.54
C GLU A 49 -12.73 2.01 -4.65
N GLU A 50 -13.18 2.34 -5.86
CA GLU A 50 -13.13 1.44 -7.02
C GLU A 50 -11.71 1.10 -7.51
N TRP A 51 -10.69 1.85 -7.09
CA TRP A 51 -9.29 1.51 -7.37
C TRP A 51 -8.73 0.50 -6.37
N VAL A 52 -9.42 0.27 -5.25
CA VAL A 52 -9.01 -0.69 -4.22
C VAL A 52 -9.39 -2.10 -4.65
N ILE A 53 -8.44 -2.79 -5.29
CA ILE A 53 -8.62 -4.16 -5.77
C ILE A 53 -8.55 -5.23 -4.67
N GLY A 54 -8.10 -4.87 -3.47
CA GLY A 54 -7.97 -5.81 -2.37
C GLY A 54 -7.51 -5.15 -1.06
N VAL A 55 -7.92 -5.75 0.06
CA VAL A 55 -7.60 -5.25 1.41
C VAL A 55 -6.83 -6.33 2.17
N ALA A 56 -5.65 -5.97 2.68
CA ALA A 56 -4.87 -6.85 3.54
C ALA A 56 -5.50 -6.92 4.94
N ARG A 57 -6.14 -8.05 5.27
CA ARG A 57 -6.81 -8.27 6.58
C ARG A 57 -5.95 -8.99 7.61
N TYR A 58 -5.07 -9.88 7.16
CA TYR A 58 -4.22 -10.68 8.04
C TYR A 58 -2.78 -10.73 7.52
N ARG A 59 -1.83 -10.76 8.44
CA ARG A 59 -0.42 -11.00 8.15
C ARG A 59 -0.04 -12.38 8.67
N ILE A 60 0.49 -13.23 7.79
CA ILE A 60 1.11 -14.50 8.18
C ILE A 60 2.63 -14.27 8.18
N PRO A 61 3.28 -14.18 9.36
CA PRO A 61 4.72 -14.07 9.42
C PRO A 61 5.38 -15.24 8.69
N TYR A 62 6.53 -14.98 8.07
CA TYR A 62 7.37 -15.98 7.39
C TYR A 62 6.80 -16.68 6.15
N ALA A 63 5.51 -16.52 5.80
CA ALA A 63 4.92 -17.13 4.60
C ALA A 63 5.70 -16.79 3.31
N GLY A 64 6.29 -15.59 3.24
CA GLY A 64 7.16 -15.18 2.13
C GLY A 64 8.46 -15.99 2.00
N TYR A 65 8.97 -16.58 3.09
CA TYR A 65 10.17 -17.43 3.05
C TYR A 65 9.91 -18.82 2.47
N VAL A 66 8.65 -19.28 2.41
CA VAL A 66 8.31 -20.61 1.90
C VAL A 66 8.82 -20.77 0.46
N ARG A 67 8.51 -19.80 -0.42
CA ARG A 67 9.00 -19.80 -1.80
C ARG A 67 10.54 -19.78 -1.86
N LEU A 68 11.18 -18.97 -1.02
CA LEU A 68 12.64 -18.85 -0.99
C LEU A 68 13.31 -20.17 -0.55
N ALA A 69 12.75 -20.83 0.46
CA ALA A 69 13.22 -22.13 0.93
C ALA A 69 13.11 -23.20 -0.17
N PHE A 70 11.96 -23.27 -0.86
CA PHE A 70 11.79 -24.20 -2.00
C PHE A 70 12.76 -23.90 -3.14
N SER A 71 12.93 -22.64 -3.53
CA SER A 71 13.91 -22.25 -4.57
C SER A 71 15.32 -22.70 -4.19
N LYS A 72 15.74 -22.46 -2.95
CA LYS A 72 17.06 -22.85 -2.45
C LYS A 72 17.24 -24.37 -2.41
N VAL A 73 16.21 -25.12 -2.01
CA VAL A 73 16.23 -26.59 -2.04
C VAL A 73 16.36 -27.10 -3.48
N ILE A 74 15.60 -26.53 -4.44
CA ILE A 74 15.71 -26.91 -5.85
C ILE A 74 17.09 -26.57 -6.42
N GLU A 75 17.66 -25.42 -6.08
CA GLU A 75 19.00 -25.01 -6.52
C GLU A 75 20.07 -26.00 -6.02
N ILE A 76 20.01 -26.38 -4.74
CA ILE A 76 20.87 -27.43 -4.15
C ILE A 76 20.69 -28.76 -4.86
N LEU A 77 19.44 -29.18 -5.12
CA LEU A 77 19.14 -30.45 -5.78
C LEU A 77 19.52 -30.48 -7.27
N THR A 78 19.56 -29.33 -7.93
CA THR A 78 19.87 -29.22 -9.37
C THR A 78 21.35 -28.92 -9.65
N GLY A 79 22.16 -28.72 -8.60
CA GLY A 79 23.60 -28.50 -8.73
C GLY A 79 23.97 -27.21 -9.47
N LYS A 80 23.04 -26.26 -9.58
CA LYS A 80 23.32 -24.93 -10.11
C LYS A 80 24.04 -24.12 -9.03
N SER A 81 25.34 -23.92 -9.21
CA SER A 81 26.20 -23.02 -8.44
C SER A 81 26.65 -21.85 -9.30
#